data_AF-A0A5N6LWC9-F1
#
_entry.id   AF-A0A5N6LWC9-F1
#
_cell.length_a   1.000
_cell.length_b   1.000
_cell.length_c   1.000
_cell.angle_alpha   90.00
_cell.angle_beta   90.00
_cell.angle_gamma   90.00
#
_symmetry.space_group_name_H-M   'P 1'
#
loop_
_entity.id
_entity.type
_entity.pdbx_description
1 polymer ?
#
loop_
_entity_poly.entity_id
_entity_poly.type
_entity_poly.pdbx_seq_one_letter_code
_entity_poly.pdbx_strand_id
1 'polypeptide(L)'
;MGSGCIMYNDNERVVQFEFEVSFLAGSLFTRHTWPYSNDFRFKTREPQMSLATPRDSDRKRKLVEENSRDIMTEVKKTHQAIQSLDKTISTLEMELEAARTSLNGVKLLPERVTVNKTSLQRAFVVIGINTAFSSKKRRDSIRETWMPTGSKLNKLAKEKGIIIKFVIGHSATPGGVLDRAIDIEEEKYRDFLRLNHVEGYHELSMKTRLYFSTAVSTWDAEFYVKVDDDVHVNLGMLATSLGRYRSSPKAYIGCMKSGPVLSQKGVRYHEPEYWKFGEEGNKYFRHATGQIYAISKDLAAYISVNSGILHRYANEDVSLGSWLIGLDVQHIDDRSMCCGTPPDCEWKAQAGNVCVASFDWSCSGICKSVERMKFVHNSCGEGDEAVWNVDL
;
A
#
# COMPACT_ATOMS: atom_id res chain seq x y z
N MET A 1 -34.86 -55.52 21.96
CA MET A 1 -33.95 -54.41 21.62
C MET A 1 -34.45 -53.85 20.30
N GLY A 2 -35.28 -52.82 20.37
CA GLY A 2 -35.94 -52.23 19.20
C GLY A 2 -35.47 -50.79 19.02
N SER A 3 -35.15 -50.42 17.79
CA SER A 3 -34.86 -49.04 17.43
C SER A 3 -35.91 -48.60 16.43
N GLY A 4 -36.76 -47.68 16.89
CA GLY A 4 -37.86 -47.09 16.16
C GLY A 4 -37.46 -45.94 15.24
N CYS A 5 -38.47 -45.53 14.47
CA CYS A 5 -38.46 -44.57 13.38
C CYS A 5 -38.84 -43.13 13.82
N ILE A 6 -38.63 -42.20 12.87
CA ILE A 6 -39.30 -40.90 12.59
C ILE A 6 -38.64 -39.58 13.10
N MET A 7 -38.05 -38.88 12.11
CA MET A 7 -38.18 -37.47 11.66
C MET A 7 -38.18 -36.28 12.64
N TYR A 8 -37.36 -35.26 12.32
CA TYR A 8 -37.69 -33.84 12.47
C TYR A 8 -37.10 -32.97 11.32
N ASN A 9 -37.97 -32.11 10.78
CA ASN A 9 -37.83 -30.97 9.84
C ASN A 9 -36.79 -29.89 10.30
N ASP A 10 -36.33 -28.86 9.57
CA ASP A 10 -36.74 -28.17 8.33
C ASP A 10 -35.62 -27.20 7.83
N ASN A 11 -35.68 -26.88 6.53
CA ASN A 11 -35.31 -25.62 5.85
C ASN A 11 -33.85 -25.14 5.68
N GLU A 12 -33.25 -25.55 4.55
CA GLU A 12 -32.27 -24.77 3.79
C GLU A 12 -32.97 -23.86 2.77
N ARG A 13 -32.64 -22.56 2.74
CA ARG A 13 -33.08 -21.61 1.70
C ARG A 13 -31.99 -21.49 0.64
N VAL A 14 -32.21 -22.16 -0.48
CA VAL A 14 -31.50 -21.96 -1.76
C VAL A 14 -32.08 -20.70 -2.43
N VAL A 15 -31.23 -19.71 -2.71
CA VAL A 15 -31.61 -18.54 -3.54
C VAL A 15 -31.32 -18.89 -4.99
N GLN A 16 -32.39 -19.10 -5.74
CA GLN A 16 -32.43 -19.39 -7.17
C GLN A 16 -32.27 -18.08 -7.96
N PHE A 17 -31.23 -17.99 -8.80
CA PHE A 17 -31.09 -16.91 -9.79
C PHE A 17 -31.74 -17.36 -11.10
N GLU A 18 -32.85 -16.73 -11.47
CA GLU A 18 -33.45 -16.88 -12.80
C GLU A 18 -32.72 -15.98 -13.81
N PHE A 19 -32.29 -16.61 -14.91
CA PHE A 19 -31.82 -15.96 -16.13
C PHE A 19 -33.01 -15.90 -17.10
N GLU A 20 -33.46 -14.70 -17.48
CA GLU A 20 -34.28 -14.53 -18.67
C GLU A 20 -33.52 -13.75 -19.75
N VAL A 21 -33.46 -14.38 -20.92
CA VAL A 21 -32.98 -13.84 -22.19
C VAL A 21 -34.16 -13.17 -22.88
N SER A 22 -33.97 -11.95 -23.39
CA SER A 22 -34.83 -11.43 -24.46
C SER A 22 -34.03 -10.56 -25.42
N PHE A 23 -34.03 -11.01 -26.67
CA PHE A 23 -33.48 -10.37 -27.86
C PHE A 23 -34.70 -9.93 -28.69
N LEU A 24 -34.72 -8.70 -29.21
CA LEU A 24 -35.30 -8.35 -30.52
C LEU A 24 -35.03 -6.86 -30.86
N ALA A 25 -34.88 -6.61 -32.15
CA ALA A 25 -34.19 -5.47 -32.78
C ALA A 25 -35.11 -4.29 -33.16
N GLY A 26 -34.51 -3.13 -33.50
CA GLY A 26 -35.19 -2.03 -34.19
C GLY A 26 -34.32 -0.79 -34.38
N SER A 27 -34.28 -0.26 -35.59
CA SER A 27 -33.21 0.57 -36.17
C SER A 27 -33.61 2.05 -36.38
N LEU A 28 -32.58 2.91 -36.52
CA LEU A 28 -32.42 4.04 -37.47
C LEU A 28 -32.68 5.53 -37.08
N PHE A 29 -31.68 6.34 -37.52
CA PHE A 29 -31.62 7.79 -37.86
C PHE A 29 -31.69 8.81 -36.70
N THR A 30 -30.93 9.93 -36.63
CA THR A 30 -30.09 10.69 -37.58
C THR A 30 -29.19 11.70 -36.82
N ARG A 31 -27.99 11.96 -37.38
CA ARG A 31 -27.25 13.24 -37.51
C ARG A 31 -27.25 14.29 -36.39
N HIS A 32 -26.05 14.67 -35.94
CA HIS A 32 -25.63 16.08 -35.89
C HIS A 32 -24.12 16.23 -36.14
N THR A 33 -23.78 17.06 -37.12
CA THR A 33 -22.45 17.52 -37.52
C THR A 33 -22.23 18.94 -36.98
N TRP A 34 -21.00 19.30 -36.60
CA TRP A 34 -20.32 20.51 -37.12
C TRP A 34 -18.84 20.64 -36.66
N PRO A 35 -18.01 21.45 -37.36
CA PRO A 35 -16.60 21.15 -37.63
C PRO A 35 -15.64 22.20 -37.04
N TYR A 36 -14.34 21.93 -37.06
CA TYR A 36 -13.36 23.00 -37.29
C TYR A 36 -12.10 22.48 -37.96
N SER A 37 -11.75 23.17 -39.04
CA SER A 37 -10.62 23.01 -39.94
C SER A 37 -9.31 23.51 -39.33
N ASN A 38 -8.18 22.92 -39.73
CA ASN A 38 -7.12 23.73 -40.34
C ASN A 38 -6.20 22.89 -41.23
N ASP A 39 -6.10 23.39 -42.46
CA ASP A 39 -5.31 22.95 -43.60
C ASP A 39 -3.84 23.37 -43.40
N PHE A 40 -2.90 22.45 -43.59
CA PHE A 40 -1.52 22.79 -43.95
C PHE A 40 -1.05 21.84 -45.06
N ARG A 41 -1.17 22.34 -46.29
CA ARG A 41 -0.58 21.78 -47.50
C ARG A 41 0.94 21.83 -47.43
N PHE A 42 1.60 20.72 -47.78
CA PHE A 42 2.80 20.80 -48.60
C PHE A 42 2.78 19.73 -49.70
N LYS A 43 3.03 20.23 -50.91
CA LYS A 43 2.99 19.54 -52.21
C LYS A 43 4.12 18.51 -52.31
N THR A 44 3.86 17.37 -52.93
CA THR A 44 4.84 16.74 -53.84
C THR A 44 4.11 15.95 -54.92
N ARG A 45 4.68 16.06 -56.13
CA ARG A 45 4.12 15.71 -57.44
C ARG A 45 4.04 14.19 -57.64
N GLU A 46 2.94 13.74 -58.23
CA GLU A 46 2.87 12.47 -58.96
C GLU A 46 3.68 12.53 -60.27
N PRO A 47 4.03 11.36 -60.81
CA PRO A 47 3.87 11.11 -62.24
C PRO A 47 2.83 10.02 -62.49
N GLN A 48 1.86 10.36 -63.34
CA GLN A 48 0.83 9.47 -63.89
C GLN A 48 1.42 8.35 -64.76
N MET A 49 0.83 7.16 -64.73
CA MET A 49 0.57 6.38 -65.96
C MET A 49 -0.64 5.44 -65.78
N SER A 50 -1.25 5.12 -66.91
CA SER A 50 -2.69 4.94 -67.14
C SER A 50 -3.22 3.50 -67.21
N LEU A 51 -4.51 3.37 -66.87
CA LEU A 51 -5.59 2.54 -67.48
C LEU A 51 -5.46 1.00 -67.54
N ALA A 52 -6.31 0.29 -66.78
CA ALA A 52 -7.31 -0.67 -67.28
C ALA A 52 -7.97 -1.45 -66.13
N THR A 53 -9.30 -1.48 -66.08
CA THR A 53 -10.08 -2.49 -65.33
C THR A 53 -10.27 -3.72 -66.22
N PRO A 54 -10.28 -4.94 -65.64
CA PRO A 54 -11.57 -5.59 -65.46
C PRO A 54 -11.73 -6.29 -64.11
N ARG A 55 -13.01 -6.51 -63.79
CA ARG A 55 -13.57 -7.14 -62.61
C ARG A 55 -13.05 -8.58 -62.46
N ASP A 56 -12.65 -8.96 -61.26
CA ASP A 56 -13.09 -10.24 -60.70
C ASP A 56 -13.01 -10.27 -59.17
N SER A 57 -14.04 -10.83 -58.57
CA SER A 57 -14.31 -10.88 -57.14
C SER A 57 -13.92 -12.27 -56.67
N ASP A 58 -12.78 -12.44 -55.99
CA ASP A 58 -12.53 -13.53 -55.01
C ASP A 58 -11.04 -13.64 -54.58
N ARG A 59 -10.49 -12.62 -53.92
CA ARG A 59 -9.12 -12.74 -53.32
C ARG A 59 -8.88 -12.00 -52.00
N LYS A 60 -9.92 -11.64 -51.24
CA LYS A 60 -9.77 -10.85 -50.00
C LYS A 60 -9.64 -11.62 -48.68
N ARG A 61 -9.37 -12.94 -48.70
CA ARG A 61 -9.14 -13.72 -47.47
C ARG A 61 -7.69 -14.16 -47.20
N LYS A 62 -6.72 -13.84 -48.08
CA LYS A 62 -5.31 -14.26 -47.88
C LYS A 62 -4.31 -13.17 -47.50
N LEU A 63 -4.69 -11.88 -47.51
CA LEU A 63 -3.77 -10.76 -47.22
C LEU A 63 -3.81 -10.25 -45.76
N VAL A 64 -4.77 -10.70 -44.95
CA VAL A 64 -4.93 -10.22 -43.56
C VAL A 64 -4.19 -11.10 -42.54
N GLU A 65 -3.93 -12.37 -42.87
CA GLU A 65 -3.17 -13.29 -41.99
C GLU A 65 -1.66 -13.08 -42.03
N GLU A 66 -1.09 -12.58 -43.14
CA GLU A 66 0.34 -12.29 -43.25
C GLU A 66 0.75 -11.06 -42.40
N ASN A 67 -0.02 -9.97 -42.45
CA ASN A 67 0.26 -8.75 -41.66
C ASN A 67 0.09 -8.95 -40.15
N SER A 68 -0.83 -9.81 -39.71
CA SER A 68 -1.04 -10.10 -38.28
C SER A 68 0.14 -10.85 -37.65
N ARG A 69 0.74 -11.79 -38.40
CA ARG A 69 1.93 -12.54 -37.96
C ARG A 69 3.15 -11.64 -37.88
N ASP A 70 3.26 -10.67 -38.79
CA ASP A 70 4.37 -9.72 -38.81
C ASP A 70 4.33 -8.75 -37.62
N ILE A 71 3.14 -8.23 -37.28
CA ILE A 71 2.94 -7.38 -36.09
C ILE A 71 3.23 -8.15 -34.80
N MET A 72 2.76 -9.40 -34.67
CA MET A 72 3.02 -10.21 -33.47
C MET A 72 4.50 -10.57 -33.32
N THR A 73 5.20 -10.73 -34.45
CA THR A 73 6.65 -10.96 -34.47
C THR A 73 7.41 -9.71 -34.04
N GLU A 74 7.00 -8.53 -34.51
CA GLU A 74 7.57 -7.24 -34.07
C GLU A 74 7.32 -6.95 -32.59
N VAL A 75 6.11 -7.19 -32.08
CA VAL A 75 5.80 -7.03 -30.64
C VAL A 75 6.66 -7.97 -29.78
N LYS A 76 6.91 -9.20 -30.25
CA LYS A 76 7.79 -10.15 -29.58
C LYS A 76 9.25 -9.68 -29.58
N LYS A 77 9.74 -9.12 -30.69
CA LYS A 77 11.07 -8.51 -30.77
C LYS A 77 11.17 -7.29 -29.84
N THR A 78 10.14 -6.45 -29.75
CA THR A 78 10.11 -5.31 -28.83
C THR A 78 10.17 -5.76 -27.37
N HIS A 79 9.41 -6.79 -26.99
CA HIS A 79 9.47 -7.35 -25.63
C HIS A 79 10.83 -7.97 -25.31
N GLN A 80 11.46 -8.63 -26.29
CA GLN A 80 12.82 -9.15 -26.12
C GLN A 80 13.85 -8.03 -25.98
N ALA A 81 13.68 -6.93 -26.72
CA ALA A 81 14.54 -5.75 -26.60
C ALA A 81 14.37 -5.07 -25.22
N ILE A 82 13.14 -4.96 -24.71
CA ILE A 82 12.86 -4.43 -23.36
C ILE A 82 13.48 -5.32 -22.29
N GLN A 83 13.31 -6.64 -22.37
CA GLN A 83 13.94 -7.57 -21.42
C GLN A 83 15.46 -7.54 -21.47
N SER A 84 16.04 -7.37 -22.66
CA SER A 84 17.48 -7.20 -22.82
C SER A 84 17.97 -5.89 -22.20
N LEU A 85 17.18 -4.82 -22.32
CA LEU A 85 17.50 -3.53 -21.73
C LEU A 85 17.40 -3.57 -20.20
N ASP A 86 16.35 -4.18 -19.65
CA ASP A 86 16.18 -4.39 -18.20
C ASP A 86 17.36 -5.18 -17.62
N LYS A 87 17.78 -6.25 -18.30
CA LYS A 87 18.97 -7.02 -17.89
C LYS A 87 20.24 -6.17 -17.93
N THR A 88 20.39 -5.31 -18.94
CA THR A 88 21.54 -4.41 -19.05
C THR A 88 21.53 -3.37 -17.94
N ILE A 89 20.37 -2.80 -17.61
CA ILE A 89 20.20 -1.85 -16.49
C ILE A 89 20.58 -2.52 -15.17
N SER A 90 20.04 -3.72 -14.88
CA SER A 90 20.40 -4.46 -13.66
C SER A 90 21.89 -4.80 -13.59
N THR A 91 22.52 -5.10 -14.73
CA THR A 91 23.97 -5.38 -14.77
C THR A 91 24.78 -4.12 -14.48
N LEU A 92 24.40 -2.99 -15.09
CA LEU A 92 25.04 -1.69 -14.84
C LEU A 92 24.82 -1.20 -13.41
N GLU A 93 23.66 -1.47 -12.79
CA GLU A 93 23.39 -1.18 -11.38
C GLU A 93 24.31 -1.99 -10.46
N MET A 94 24.48 -3.30 -10.72
CA MET A 94 25.43 -4.13 -9.96
C MET A 94 26.88 -3.66 -10.15
N GLU A 95 27.28 -3.30 -11.37
CA GLU A 95 28.62 -2.79 -11.66
C GLU A 95 28.85 -1.42 -11.01
N LEU A 96 27.84 -0.55 -10.96
CA LEU A 96 27.91 0.74 -10.28
C LEU A 96 28.07 0.58 -8.76
N GLU A 97 27.35 -0.35 -8.15
CA GLU A 97 27.50 -0.69 -6.73
C GLU A 97 28.86 -1.34 -6.42
N ALA A 98 29.34 -2.22 -7.30
CA ALA A 98 30.69 -2.79 -7.18
C ALA A 98 31.78 -1.71 -7.33
N ALA A 99 31.62 -0.78 -8.28
CA ALA A 99 32.54 0.33 -8.49
C ALA A 99 32.53 1.32 -7.30
N ARG A 100 31.36 1.64 -6.74
CA ARG A 100 31.23 2.42 -5.49
C ARG A 100 31.97 1.76 -4.32
N THR A 101 31.88 0.43 -4.23
CA THR A 101 32.59 -0.34 -3.21
C THR A 101 34.11 -0.33 -3.42
N SER A 102 34.58 -0.32 -4.68
CA SER A 102 36.01 -0.21 -5.02
C SER A 102 36.61 1.18 -4.81
N LEU A 103 35.82 2.25 -5.00
CA LEU A 103 36.26 3.65 -4.79
C LEU A 103 36.39 4.00 -3.30
N ASN A 104 35.67 3.31 -2.41
CA ASN A 104 35.73 3.49 -0.96
C ASN A 104 36.77 2.60 -0.25
N GLY A 105 37.69 1.99 -1.00
CA GLY A 105 38.71 1.05 -0.50
C GLY A 105 39.87 1.64 0.32
N VAL A 106 39.76 2.86 0.86
CA VAL A 106 40.77 3.42 1.79
C VAL A 106 40.13 4.07 3.02
N LYS A 107 40.34 3.38 4.16
CA LYS A 107 40.16 3.77 5.57
C LYS A 107 38.74 4.05 6.06
N LEU A 108 38.08 3.00 6.53
CA LEU A 108 37.43 3.00 7.85
C LEU A 108 37.69 1.66 8.54
N LEU A 109 38.81 1.58 9.28
CA LEU A 109 38.86 0.69 10.45
C LEU A 109 37.73 1.15 11.39
N PRO A 110 37.08 0.25 12.14
CA PRO A 110 36.14 0.68 13.15
C PRO A 110 36.95 1.45 14.19
N GLU A 111 36.87 2.78 14.14
CA GLU A 111 37.03 3.55 15.36
C GLU A 111 36.11 2.88 16.37
N ARG A 112 36.69 2.44 17.49
CA ARG A 112 35.91 2.21 18.70
C ARG A 112 35.23 3.54 18.97
N VAL A 113 34.04 3.71 18.40
CA VAL A 113 33.04 4.59 18.94
C VAL A 113 32.87 4.05 20.35
N THR A 114 33.50 4.72 21.30
CA THR A 114 32.98 4.81 22.65
C THR A 114 31.51 5.10 22.46
N VAL A 115 30.69 4.04 22.55
CA VAL A 115 29.25 4.14 22.64
C VAL A 115 29.05 4.88 23.95
N ASN A 116 29.08 6.20 23.88
CA ASN A 116 28.27 7.01 24.74
C ASN A 116 26.88 6.45 24.47
N LYS A 117 26.44 5.52 25.34
CA LYS A 117 25.07 5.04 25.39
C LYS A 117 24.24 6.26 25.77
N THR A 118 24.02 7.17 24.81
CA THR A 118 22.83 8.00 24.85
C THR A 118 21.69 7.00 24.77
N SER A 119 21.12 6.70 25.93
CA SER A 119 19.94 5.85 26.04
C SER A 119 18.92 6.36 25.04
N LEU A 120 18.46 5.50 24.13
CA LEU A 120 17.40 5.85 23.19
C LEU A 120 16.21 6.42 23.96
N GLN A 121 15.52 7.39 23.36
CA GLN A 121 14.32 7.95 23.97
C GLN A 121 13.29 6.84 24.14
N ARG A 122 12.85 6.64 25.39
CA ARG A 122 11.78 5.70 25.70
C ARG A 122 10.44 6.25 25.21
N ALA A 123 9.63 5.38 24.65
CA ALA A 123 8.29 5.69 24.19
C ALA A 123 7.34 4.53 24.52
N PHE A 124 6.05 4.83 24.59
CA PHE A 124 5.03 3.79 24.61
C PHE A 124 4.82 3.24 23.20
N VAL A 125 4.62 4.12 22.21
CA VAL A 125 4.37 3.73 20.83
C VAL A 125 4.98 4.72 19.84
N VAL A 126 5.54 4.19 18.76
CA VAL A 126 5.96 4.96 17.57
C VAL A 126 5.01 4.65 16.42
N ILE A 127 4.35 5.66 15.89
CA ILE A 127 3.39 5.59 14.79
C ILE A 127 4.04 6.17 13.53
N GLY A 128 4.27 5.32 12.54
CA GLY A 128 4.75 5.69 11.22
C GLY A 128 3.59 5.75 10.22
N ILE A 129 3.31 6.96 9.71
CA ILE A 129 2.30 7.16 8.66
C ILE A 129 3.01 7.10 7.30
N ASN A 130 2.87 6.00 6.58
CA ASN A 130 3.44 5.87 5.24
C ASN A 130 2.76 6.85 4.28
N THR A 131 3.56 7.71 3.65
CA THR A 131 3.07 8.75 2.73
C THR A 131 3.94 8.86 1.48
N ALA A 132 3.50 9.58 0.45
CA ALA A 132 4.27 9.80 -0.78
C ALA A 132 4.45 11.29 -1.09
N PHE A 133 5.32 11.63 -2.04
CA PHE A 133 5.52 13.01 -2.50
C PHE A 133 4.21 13.66 -2.96
N SER A 134 3.36 12.91 -3.67
CA SER A 134 2.06 13.37 -4.16
C SER A 134 1.00 13.56 -3.06
N SER A 135 1.24 13.07 -1.85
CA SER A 135 0.25 13.01 -0.77
C SER A 135 0.23 14.24 0.14
N LYS A 136 0.79 15.38 -0.28
CA LYS A 136 0.83 16.59 0.58
C LYS A 136 -0.55 16.96 1.14
N LYS A 137 -1.59 16.97 0.30
CA LYS A 137 -2.96 17.30 0.74
C LYS A 137 -3.52 16.28 1.74
N ARG A 138 -3.13 15.01 1.65
CA ARG A 138 -3.52 13.98 2.62
C ARG A 138 -2.87 14.22 3.97
N ARG A 139 -1.56 14.52 3.98
CA ARG A 139 -0.84 14.90 5.20
C ARG A 139 -1.46 16.13 5.87
N ASP A 140 -1.77 17.16 5.09
CA ASP A 140 -2.47 18.34 5.58
C ASP A 140 -3.83 17.96 6.21
N SER A 141 -4.63 17.11 5.55
CA SER A 141 -5.91 16.64 6.11
C SER A 141 -5.76 15.84 7.42
N ILE A 142 -4.68 15.07 7.59
CA ILE A 142 -4.38 14.34 8.83
C ILE A 142 -4.01 15.32 9.96
N ARG A 143 -3.17 16.32 9.66
CA ARG A 143 -2.78 17.38 10.61
C ARG A 143 -3.95 18.28 11.02
N GLU A 144 -4.92 18.46 10.14
CA GLU A 144 -6.16 19.21 10.39
C GLU A 144 -7.22 18.38 11.15
N THR A 145 -6.96 17.09 11.38
CA THR A 145 -7.90 16.18 12.04
C THR A 145 -7.23 15.43 13.20
N TRP A 146 -6.94 14.14 13.04
CA TRP A 146 -6.60 13.27 14.17
C TRP A 146 -5.15 13.36 14.64
N MET A 147 -4.23 13.96 13.85
CA MET A 147 -2.83 14.11 14.24
C MET A 147 -2.59 15.51 14.85
N PRO A 148 -2.25 15.61 16.15
CA PRO A 148 -1.85 16.89 16.73
C PRO A 148 -0.59 17.45 16.06
N THR A 149 -0.44 18.77 16.06
CA THR A 149 0.72 19.47 15.48
C THR A 149 1.42 20.37 16.50
N GLY A 150 2.65 20.79 16.19
CA GLY A 150 3.39 21.78 16.97
C GLY A 150 3.57 21.40 18.43
N SER A 151 3.19 22.30 19.35
CA SER A 151 3.34 22.08 20.80
C SER A 151 2.51 20.90 21.31
N LYS A 152 1.32 20.64 20.73
CA LYS A 152 0.49 19.49 21.12
C LYS A 152 1.15 18.16 20.74
N LEU A 153 1.77 18.07 19.56
CA LEU A 153 2.53 16.87 19.16
C LEU A 153 3.72 16.61 20.08
N ASN A 154 4.46 17.67 20.44
CA ASN A 154 5.57 17.57 21.38
C ASN A 154 5.12 17.16 22.78
N LYS A 155 3.99 17.70 23.25
CA LYS A 155 3.36 17.32 24.52
C LYS A 155 2.98 15.84 24.51
N LEU A 156 2.40 15.36 23.41
CA LEU A 156 1.97 13.97 23.24
C LEU A 156 3.16 13.00 23.33
N ALA A 157 4.27 13.34 22.67
CA ALA A 157 5.50 12.55 22.74
C ALA A 157 6.13 12.54 24.15
N LYS A 158 6.09 13.67 24.87
CA LYS A 158 6.70 13.79 26.20
C LYS A 158 5.87 13.16 27.32
N GLU A 159 4.57 13.43 27.33
CA GLU A 159 3.69 13.06 28.44
C GLU A 159 3.06 11.68 28.27
N LYS A 160 2.79 11.27 27.03
CA LYS A 160 2.17 9.97 26.72
C LYS A 160 3.11 8.97 26.08
N GLY A 161 4.33 9.39 25.71
CA GLY A 161 5.26 8.52 25.00
C GLY A 161 4.73 8.08 23.62
N ILE A 162 3.82 8.85 23.02
CA ILE A 162 3.26 8.56 21.69
C ILE A 162 3.97 9.44 20.67
N ILE A 163 4.76 8.82 19.80
CA ILE A 163 5.53 9.50 18.76
C ILE A 163 4.85 9.26 17.43
N ILE A 164 4.57 10.31 16.66
CA ILE A 164 3.90 10.22 15.36
C ILE A 164 4.78 10.88 14.30
N LYS A 165 5.09 10.15 13.23
CA LYS A 165 5.91 10.64 12.12
C LYS A 165 5.35 10.22 10.77
N PHE A 166 5.33 11.14 9.81
CA PHE A 166 5.16 10.82 8.40
C PHE A 166 6.43 10.17 7.87
N VAL A 167 6.31 8.94 7.37
CA VAL A 167 7.44 8.15 6.88
C VAL A 167 7.58 8.37 5.38
N ILE A 168 8.74 8.88 4.96
CA ILE A 168 9.02 9.16 3.56
C ILE A 168 10.50 8.93 3.24
N GLY A 169 10.77 8.37 2.07
CA GLY A 169 12.10 8.27 1.49
C GLY A 169 12.52 9.57 0.79
N HIS A 170 13.44 9.44 -0.16
CA HIS A 170 13.90 10.50 -1.03
C HIS A 170 13.52 10.19 -2.49
N SER A 171 13.59 11.22 -3.33
CA SER A 171 13.36 11.07 -4.76
C SER A 171 14.53 10.35 -5.43
N ALA A 172 14.33 9.86 -6.66
CA ALA A 172 15.39 9.24 -7.45
C ALA A 172 16.53 10.23 -7.80
N THR A 173 16.28 11.53 -7.70
CA THR A 173 17.30 12.58 -7.86
C THR A 173 17.45 13.32 -6.54
N PRO A 174 18.34 12.87 -5.63
CA PRO A 174 18.52 13.50 -4.32
C PRO A 174 18.70 15.02 -4.41
N GLY A 175 17.91 15.76 -3.63
CA GLY A 175 17.92 17.24 -3.64
C GLY A 175 17.07 17.85 -4.77
N GLY A 176 16.29 17.02 -5.48
CA GLY A 176 15.37 17.45 -6.51
C GLY A 176 14.22 18.31 -5.99
N VAL A 177 13.31 18.72 -6.88
CA VAL A 177 12.16 19.56 -6.52
C VAL A 177 11.24 18.86 -5.51
N LEU A 178 11.07 17.53 -5.65
CA LEU A 178 10.25 16.73 -4.73
C LEU A 178 10.86 16.69 -3.33
N ASP A 179 12.17 16.48 -3.19
CA ASP A 179 12.85 16.47 -1.89
C ASP A 179 12.77 17.85 -1.22
N ARG A 180 13.05 18.92 -1.98
CA ARG A 180 12.95 20.30 -1.49
C ARG A 180 11.55 20.66 -1.00
N ALA A 181 10.51 20.14 -1.65
CA ALA A 181 9.14 20.36 -1.18
C ALA A 181 8.89 19.72 0.20
N ILE A 182 9.47 18.56 0.47
CA ILE A 182 9.40 17.94 1.81
C ILE A 182 10.31 18.68 2.80
N ASP A 183 11.45 19.23 2.38
CA ASP A 183 12.33 20.02 3.26
C ASP A 183 11.61 21.26 3.81
N ILE A 184 10.86 21.95 2.96
CA ILE A 184 10.02 23.09 3.35
C ILE A 184 8.94 22.66 4.36
N GLU A 185 8.33 21.50 4.14
CA GLU A 185 7.29 20.98 5.03
C GLU A 185 7.86 20.54 6.39
N GLU A 186 9.05 19.92 6.39
CA GLU A 186 9.78 19.52 7.59
C GLU A 186 10.24 20.73 8.41
N GLU A 187 10.70 21.81 7.77
CA GLU A 187 11.04 23.06 8.46
C GLU A 187 9.84 23.61 9.25
N LYS A 188 8.65 23.50 8.66
CA LYS A 188 7.40 24.00 9.25
C LYS A 188 6.85 23.10 10.37
N TYR A 189 6.78 21.79 10.14
CA TYR A 189 6.02 20.88 11.01
C TYR A 189 6.90 19.95 11.85
N ARG A 190 8.12 19.65 11.41
CA ARG A 190 9.09 18.75 12.09
C ARG A 190 8.52 17.37 12.43
N ASP A 191 7.70 16.85 11.53
CA ASP A 191 6.90 15.64 11.73
C ASP A 191 7.23 14.52 10.75
N PHE A 192 8.34 14.61 10.00
CA PHE A 192 8.80 13.50 9.17
C PHE A 192 9.80 12.57 9.87
N LEU A 193 9.81 11.32 9.41
CA LEU A 193 10.89 10.36 9.51
C LEU A 193 11.41 10.09 8.09
N ARG A 194 12.59 10.60 7.78
CA ARG A 194 13.25 10.43 6.48
C ARG A 194 13.98 9.09 6.42
N LEU A 195 13.68 8.28 5.42
CA LEU A 195 14.36 7.01 5.18
C LEU A 195 15.38 7.16 4.05
N ASN A 196 16.50 6.42 4.15
CA ASN A 196 17.41 6.24 3.02
C ASN A 196 16.81 5.21 2.05
N HIS A 197 15.85 5.66 1.26
CA HIS A 197 15.00 4.86 0.41
C HIS A 197 14.55 5.69 -0.79
N VAL A 198 14.75 5.18 -2.01
CA VAL A 198 14.16 5.82 -3.20
C VAL A 198 12.67 5.48 -3.24
N GLU A 199 11.82 6.49 -3.16
CA GLU A 199 10.37 6.29 -3.28
C GLU A 199 10.00 5.78 -4.68
N GLY A 200 9.13 4.77 -4.73
CA GLY A 200 8.64 4.16 -5.95
C GLY A 200 7.34 3.39 -5.74
N TYR A 201 6.59 3.18 -6.83
CA TYR A 201 5.26 2.54 -6.77
C TYR A 201 5.31 1.10 -6.23
N HIS A 202 6.40 0.36 -6.49
CA HIS A 202 6.58 -1.04 -6.09
C HIS A 202 7.47 -1.22 -4.85
N GLU A 203 7.75 -0.14 -4.13
CA GLU A 203 8.76 -0.13 -3.08
C GLU A 203 8.19 -0.10 -1.64
N LEU A 204 6.86 -0.19 -1.50
CA LEU A 204 6.19 -0.12 -0.19
C LEU A 204 6.69 -1.17 0.80
N SER A 205 6.88 -2.42 0.37
CA SER A 205 7.40 -3.50 1.23
C SER A 205 8.82 -3.19 1.73
N MET A 206 9.66 -2.55 0.90
CA MET A 206 10.99 -2.09 1.32
C MET A 206 10.91 -0.93 2.28
N LYS A 207 10.05 0.05 1.99
CA LYS A 207 9.80 1.21 2.85
C LYS A 207 9.36 0.79 4.24
N THR A 208 8.43 -0.15 4.37
CA THR A 208 7.97 -0.67 5.66
C THR A 208 9.06 -1.40 6.43
N ARG A 209 9.85 -2.24 5.75
CA ARG A 209 11.01 -2.89 6.38
C ARG A 209 12.00 -1.87 6.94
N LEU A 210 12.31 -0.83 6.15
CA LEU A 210 13.21 0.25 6.55
C LEU A 210 12.61 1.10 7.67
N TYR A 211 11.31 1.39 7.63
CA TYR A 211 10.60 2.08 8.69
C TYR A 211 10.81 1.40 10.04
N PHE A 212 10.51 0.10 10.16
CA PHE A 212 10.68 -0.61 11.43
C PHE A 212 12.15 -0.64 11.87
N SER A 213 13.07 -0.87 10.93
CA SER A 213 14.51 -0.90 11.22
C SER A 213 15.01 0.45 11.76
N THR A 214 14.65 1.55 11.10
CA THR A 214 15.01 2.91 11.51
C THR A 214 14.32 3.29 12.82
N ALA A 215 13.03 2.99 12.98
CA ALA A 215 12.27 3.36 14.17
C ALA A 215 12.84 2.68 15.44
N VAL A 216 13.17 1.39 15.38
CA VAL A 216 13.79 0.66 16.50
C VAL A 216 15.18 1.18 16.83
N SER A 217 15.94 1.65 15.82
CA SER A 217 17.25 2.26 16.05
C SER A 217 17.19 3.67 16.63
N THR A 218 16.03 4.33 16.55
CA THR A 218 15.83 5.74 16.96
C THR A 218 15.13 5.85 18.32
N TRP A 219 14.15 4.99 18.58
CA TRP A 219 13.32 5.03 19.78
C TRP A 219 13.24 3.65 20.43
N ASP A 220 13.32 3.62 21.75
CA ASP A 220 13.05 2.43 22.56
C ASP A 220 11.57 2.40 22.94
N ALA A 221 10.72 1.85 22.06
CA ALA A 221 9.28 1.83 22.22
C ALA A 221 8.73 0.44 22.53
N GLU A 222 7.60 0.36 23.26
CA GLU A 222 6.91 -0.91 23.52
C GLU A 222 6.23 -1.45 22.25
N PHE A 223 5.67 -0.54 21.44
CA PHE A 223 5.00 -0.86 20.18
C PHE A 223 5.45 0.04 19.02
N TYR A 224 5.41 -0.51 17.81
CA TYR A 224 5.63 0.20 16.56
C TYR A 224 4.43 -0.03 15.65
N VAL A 225 3.85 1.04 15.12
CA VAL A 225 2.60 1.04 14.37
C VAL A 225 2.86 1.60 12.98
N LYS A 226 2.39 0.89 11.95
CA LYS A 226 2.31 1.43 10.60
C LYS A 226 0.87 1.84 10.31
N VAL A 227 0.69 2.98 9.66
CA VAL A 227 -0.61 3.52 9.22
C VAL A 227 -0.47 4.06 7.79
N ASP A 228 -1.50 3.94 6.95
CA ASP A 228 -1.57 4.62 5.65
C ASP A 228 -2.07 6.08 5.78
N ASP A 229 -1.63 6.96 4.88
CA ASP A 229 -2.00 8.39 4.89
C ASP A 229 -3.44 8.72 4.46
N ASP A 230 -4.26 7.71 4.23
CA ASP A 230 -5.69 7.83 3.98
C ASP A 230 -6.55 7.05 5.00
N VAL A 231 -6.05 6.85 6.22
CA VAL A 231 -6.78 6.20 7.32
C VAL A 231 -7.10 7.20 8.44
N HIS A 232 -8.30 7.12 9.00
CA HIS A 232 -8.65 7.85 10.23
C HIS A 232 -8.31 6.99 11.45
N VAL A 233 -7.65 7.59 12.44
CA VAL A 233 -7.20 6.91 13.66
C VAL A 233 -7.69 7.66 14.89
N ASN A 234 -8.20 6.93 15.87
CA ASN A 234 -8.50 7.41 17.22
C ASN A 234 -7.32 7.04 18.14
N LEU A 235 -6.49 8.01 18.52
CA LEU A 235 -5.21 7.81 19.20
C LEU A 235 -5.34 7.26 20.63
N GLY A 236 -6.34 7.71 21.39
CA GLY A 236 -6.68 7.25 22.72
C GLY A 236 -7.19 5.80 22.71
N MET A 237 -8.05 5.45 21.74
CA MET A 237 -8.48 4.08 21.52
C MET A 237 -7.33 3.18 21.07
N LEU A 238 -6.46 3.67 20.16
CA LEU A 238 -5.25 2.94 19.78
C LEU A 238 -4.37 2.68 21.00
N ALA A 239 -4.09 3.72 21.79
CA ALA A 239 -3.23 3.63 22.96
C ALA A 239 -3.82 2.69 24.03
N THR A 240 -5.13 2.77 24.26
CA THR A 240 -5.87 1.87 25.16
C THR A 240 -5.83 0.43 24.69
N SER A 241 -6.00 0.17 23.38
CA SER A 241 -5.96 -1.19 22.84
C SER A 241 -4.56 -1.80 22.98
N LEU A 242 -3.51 -1.05 22.61
CA LEU A 242 -2.12 -1.50 22.76
C LEU A 242 -1.72 -1.71 24.22
N GLY A 243 -2.22 -0.88 25.14
CA GLY A 243 -1.96 -0.98 26.57
C GLY A 243 -2.33 -2.34 27.17
N ARG A 244 -3.31 -3.05 26.60
CA ARG A 244 -3.73 -4.39 27.01
C ARG A 244 -2.68 -5.47 26.75
N TYR A 245 -1.75 -5.21 25.84
CA TYR A 245 -0.78 -6.19 25.35
C TYR A 245 0.67 -5.89 25.76
N ARG A 246 0.89 -4.95 26.70
CA ARG A 246 2.25 -4.60 27.17
C ARG A 246 3.06 -5.77 27.69
N SER A 247 2.39 -6.76 28.28
CA SER A 247 3.01 -7.98 28.78
C SER A 247 3.21 -9.06 27.69
N SER A 248 2.84 -8.78 26.44
CA SER A 248 2.96 -9.69 25.30
C SER A 248 4.16 -9.29 24.42
N PRO A 249 5.37 -9.84 24.65
CA PRO A 249 6.58 -9.44 23.93
C PRO A 249 6.54 -9.74 22.43
N LYS A 250 5.68 -10.67 21.98
CA LYS A 250 5.58 -11.14 20.58
C LYS A 250 4.18 -10.90 20.02
N ALA A 251 3.65 -9.70 20.20
CA ALA A 251 2.31 -9.31 19.76
C ALA A 251 2.33 -8.73 18.34
N TYR A 252 1.53 -9.32 17.44
CA TYR A 252 1.21 -8.77 16.12
C TYR A 252 -0.29 -8.46 16.10
N ILE A 253 -0.64 -7.18 16.06
CA ILE A 253 -1.98 -6.66 16.33
C ILE A 253 -2.50 -5.97 15.09
N GLY A 254 -3.72 -6.31 14.70
CA GLY A 254 -4.42 -5.64 13.62
C GLY A 254 -5.70 -6.37 13.26
N CYS A 255 -6.36 -5.92 12.21
CA CYS A 255 -7.51 -6.63 11.67
C CYS A 255 -7.02 -7.82 10.83
N MET A 256 -7.07 -9.02 11.40
CA MET A 256 -6.48 -10.21 10.79
C MET A 256 -7.38 -10.73 9.68
N LYS A 257 -6.78 -10.98 8.52
CA LYS A 257 -7.44 -11.48 7.32
C LYS A 257 -6.64 -12.60 6.66
N SER A 258 -7.33 -13.31 5.78
CA SER A 258 -6.77 -14.15 4.73
C SER A 258 -7.61 -13.92 3.49
N GLY A 259 -6.98 -13.83 2.32
CA GLY A 259 -7.64 -13.53 1.05
C GLY A 259 -7.02 -14.33 -0.09
N PRO A 260 -7.68 -14.37 -1.26
CA PRO A 260 -7.14 -15.06 -2.42
C PRO A 260 -5.78 -14.46 -2.81
N VAL A 261 -4.84 -15.32 -3.21
CA VAL A 261 -3.58 -14.85 -3.80
C VAL A 261 -3.87 -14.19 -5.14
N LEU A 262 -3.35 -12.98 -5.35
CA LEU A 262 -3.59 -12.20 -6.56
C LEU A 262 -2.67 -12.65 -7.69
N SER A 263 -2.90 -13.86 -8.23
CA SER A 263 -2.06 -14.50 -9.26
C SER A 263 -2.32 -14.03 -10.69
N GLN A 264 -3.43 -13.33 -10.95
CA GLN A 264 -3.81 -12.91 -12.30
C GLN A 264 -3.04 -11.65 -12.73
N LYS A 265 -2.39 -11.71 -13.90
CA LYS A 265 -1.71 -10.54 -14.47
C LYS A 265 -2.72 -9.42 -14.77
N GLY A 266 -2.33 -8.17 -14.54
CA GLY A 266 -3.14 -6.99 -14.83
C GLY A 266 -4.10 -6.56 -13.72
N VAL A 267 -4.27 -7.36 -12.67
CA VAL A 267 -4.97 -6.90 -11.46
C VAL A 267 -4.04 -6.02 -10.62
N ARG A 268 -4.62 -5.05 -9.91
CA ARG A 268 -3.89 -4.24 -8.93
C ARG A 268 -3.26 -5.19 -7.90
N TYR A 269 -1.99 -4.97 -7.60
CA TYR A 269 -1.22 -5.80 -6.66
C TYR A 269 -1.04 -7.27 -7.06
N HIS A 270 -1.02 -7.57 -8.36
CA HIS A 270 -0.59 -8.87 -8.87
C HIS A 270 0.73 -9.32 -8.21
N GLU A 271 0.71 -10.52 -7.64
CA GLU A 271 1.87 -11.11 -6.97
C GLU A 271 2.66 -11.97 -7.98
N PRO A 272 3.81 -11.50 -8.49
CA PRO A 272 4.59 -12.23 -9.50
C PRO A 272 5.09 -13.59 -8.99
N GLU A 273 5.28 -13.74 -7.69
CA GLU A 273 5.74 -14.98 -7.05
C GLU A 273 4.58 -15.73 -6.37
N TYR A 274 3.37 -15.64 -6.94
CA TYR A 274 2.16 -16.27 -6.40
C TYR A 274 2.31 -17.78 -6.18
N TRP A 275 3.16 -18.44 -6.97
CA TRP A 275 3.46 -19.86 -6.88
C TRP A 275 4.09 -20.27 -5.53
N LYS A 276 4.69 -19.32 -4.78
CA LYS A 276 5.23 -19.58 -3.44
C LYS A 276 4.15 -19.78 -2.37
N PHE A 277 2.90 -19.42 -2.68
CA PHE A 277 1.76 -19.60 -1.77
C PHE A 277 1.04 -20.94 -2.01
N GLY A 278 1.63 -21.82 -2.81
CA GLY A 278 1.13 -23.14 -3.15
C GLY A 278 0.35 -23.15 -4.46
N GLU A 279 -0.76 -23.88 -4.49
CA GLU A 279 -1.53 -24.15 -5.69
C GLU A 279 -2.54 -23.04 -6.02
N GLU A 280 -3.07 -23.08 -7.23
CA GLU A 280 -4.12 -22.16 -7.66
C GLU A 280 -5.36 -22.28 -6.75
N GLY A 281 -5.92 -21.13 -6.35
CA GLY A 281 -7.02 -21.07 -5.38
C GLY A 281 -6.57 -20.96 -3.92
N ASN A 282 -5.27 -21.12 -3.62
CA ASN A 282 -4.75 -20.86 -2.29
C ASN A 282 -4.94 -19.40 -1.87
N LYS A 283 -5.02 -19.24 -0.54
CA LYS A 283 -5.11 -17.94 0.11
C LYS A 283 -3.75 -17.55 0.66
N TYR A 284 -3.53 -16.24 0.77
CA TYR A 284 -2.45 -15.74 1.61
C TYR A 284 -2.59 -16.30 3.04
N PHE A 285 -1.45 -16.57 3.69
CA PHE A 285 -1.41 -16.87 5.12
C PHE A 285 -2.09 -15.75 5.92
N ARG A 286 -2.45 -16.03 7.16
CA ARG A 286 -3.13 -15.04 8.01
C ARG A 286 -2.19 -13.87 8.31
N HIS A 287 -2.63 -12.65 8.03
CA HIS A 287 -1.89 -11.41 8.26
C HIS A 287 -2.86 -10.27 8.60
N ALA A 288 -2.37 -9.21 9.24
CA ALA A 288 -3.15 -7.99 9.46
C ALA A 288 -3.31 -7.21 8.16
N THR A 289 -4.43 -6.51 8.01
CA THR A 289 -4.65 -5.64 6.84
C THR A 289 -3.70 -4.45 6.79
N GLY A 290 -3.27 -4.05 5.59
CA GLY A 290 -2.24 -3.02 5.41
C GLY A 290 -2.57 -1.62 5.90
N GLN A 291 -3.84 -1.24 6.05
CA GLN A 291 -4.23 0.13 6.42
C GLN A 291 -3.64 0.56 7.76
N ILE A 292 -3.66 -0.35 8.74
CA ILE A 292 -3.05 -0.14 10.05
C ILE A 292 -2.76 -1.48 10.72
N TYR A 293 -1.59 -1.58 11.35
CA TYR A 293 -1.23 -2.68 12.23
C TYR A 293 -0.13 -2.26 13.20
N ALA A 294 0.00 -2.99 14.30
CA ALA A 294 1.03 -2.78 15.32
C ALA A 294 1.82 -4.07 15.55
N ILE A 295 3.10 -3.90 15.87
CA ILE A 295 3.96 -4.98 16.34
C ILE A 295 4.67 -4.56 17.62
N SER A 296 4.89 -5.51 18.52
CA SER A 296 5.69 -5.30 19.72
C SER A 296 7.16 -5.06 19.39
N LYS A 297 7.88 -4.49 20.36
CA LYS A 297 9.32 -4.22 20.28
C LYS A 297 10.15 -5.38 19.76
N ASP A 298 9.95 -6.59 20.28
CA ASP A 298 10.80 -7.73 19.91
C ASP A 298 10.62 -8.13 18.45
N LEU A 299 9.40 -8.00 17.92
CA LEU A 299 9.14 -8.28 16.50
C LEU A 299 9.73 -7.18 15.60
N ALA A 300 9.63 -5.92 16.01
CA ALA A 300 10.27 -4.83 15.29
C ALA A 300 11.81 -4.98 15.30
N ALA A 301 12.39 -5.38 16.44
CA ALA A 301 13.81 -5.67 16.57
C ALA A 301 14.22 -6.86 15.70
N TYR A 302 13.42 -7.93 15.66
CA TYR A 302 13.63 -9.06 14.75
C TYR A 302 13.67 -8.61 13.29
N ILE A 303 12.74 -7.74 12.88
CA ILE A 303 12.72 -7.19 11.51
C ILE A 303 14.00 -6.40 11.23
N SER A 304 14.43 -5.56 12.17
CA SER A 304 15.65 -4.76 12.04
C SER A 304 16.90 -5.63 11.86
N VAL A 305 17.08 -6.61 12.76
CA VAL A 305 18.24 -7.52 12.78
C VAL A 305 18.29 -8.39 11.52
N ASN A 306 17.15 -8.86 11.03
CA ASN A 306 17.08 -9.78 9.90
C ASN A 306 16.76 -9.08 8.56
N SER A 307 16.74 -7.75 8.54
CA SER A 307 16.26 -6.95 7.41
C SER A 307 16.85 -7.36 6.05
N GLY A 308 18.13 -7.75 6.00
CA GLY A 308 18.82 -8.17 4.78
C GLY A 308 18.27 -9.44 4.12
N ILE A 309 17.61 -10.33 4.87
CA ILE A 309 17.11 -11.62 4.37
C ILE A 309 15.58 -11.68 4.29
N LEU A 310 14.87 -10.68 4.81
CA LEU A 310 13.42 -10.63 4.76
C LEU A 310 12.93 -10.40 3.33
N HIS A 311 12.23 -11.41 2.82
CA HIS A 311 11.68 -11.42 1.47
C HIS A 311 10.55 -10.40 1.31
N ARG A 312 10.36 -9.86 0.11
CA ARG A 312 9.36 -8.82 -0.17
C ARG A 312 8.40 -9.33 -1.23
N TYR A 313 7.13 -9.34 -0.90
CA TYR A 313 6.02 -9.59 -1.82
C TYR A 313 5.48 -8.26 -2.36
N ALA A 314 4.67 -8.32 -3.42
CA ALA A 314 4.06 -7.15 -4.05
C ALA A 314 3.12 -6.40 -3.09
N ASN A 315 2.46 -7.14 -2.20
CA ASN A 315 1.65 -6.59 -1.13
C ASN A 315 2.50 -6.41 0.13
N GLU A 316 2.51 -5.20 0.68
CA GLU A 316 3.31 -4.84 1.86
C GLU A 316 2.84 -5.55 3.13
N ASP A 317 1.52 -5.71 3.30
CA ASP A 317 0.92 -6.35 4.47
C ASP A 317 1.15 -7.87 4.45
N VAL A 318 1.09 -8.47 3.26
CA VAL A 318 1.53 -9.85 3.03
C VAL A 318 3.03 -9.99 3.34
N SER A 319 3.87 -9.04 2.90
CA SER A 319 5.31 -9.09 3.22
C SER A 319 5.55 -9.14 4.72
N LEU A 320 4.95 -8.23 5.49
CA LEU A 320 5.06 -8.25 6.95
C LEU A 320 4.60 -9.58 7.55
N GLY A 321 3.43 -10.08 7.15
CA GLY A 321 2.92 -11.35 7.68
C GLY A 321 3.86 -12.52 7.37
N SER A 322 4.53 -12.53 6.23
CA SER A 322 5.51 -13.58 5.88
C SER A 322 6.72 -13.59 6.80
N TRP A 323 7.13 -12.42 7.32
CA TRP A 323 8.26 -12.31 8.23
C TRP A 323 7.94 -12.88 9.61
N LEU A 324 6.66 -12.92 9.97
CA LEU A 324 6.19 -13.27 11.31
C LEU A 324 5.53 -14.66 11.39
N ILE A 325 5.01 -15.20 10.28
CA ILE A 325 4.24 -16.46 10.28
C ILE A 325 5.04 -17.69 10.73
N GLY A 326 6.35 -17.69 10.49
CA GLY A 326 7.25 -18.77 10.93
C GLY A 326 7.75 -18.63 12.38
N LEU A 327 7.34 -17.56 13.08
CA LEU A 327 7.73 -17.26 14.45
C LEU A 327 6.60 -17.63 15.42
N ASP A 328 6.93 -17.84 16.68
CA ASP A 328 5.96 -18.00 17.78
C ASP A 328 5.28 -16.66 18.13
N VAL A 329 4.48 -16.11 17.23
CA VAL A 329 3.86 -14.78 17.34
C VAL A 329 2.39 -14.87 17.71
N GLN A 330 1.96 -14.06 18.69
CA GLN A 330 0.56 -13.91 19.02
C GLN A 330 -0.13 -13.00 17.98
N HIS A 331 -0.89 -13.61 17.08
CA HIS A 331 -1.72 -12.89 16.11
C HIS A 331 -3.02 -12.43 16.79
N ILE A 332 -3.10 -11.14 17.11
CA ILE A 332 -4.24 -10.52 17.77
C ILE A 332 -5.15 -9.90 16.71
N ASP A 333 -6.35 -10.48 16.56
CA ASP A 333 -7.39 -10.00 15.64
C ASP A 333 -8.24 -8.90 16.30
N ASP A 334 -7.80 -7.65 16.17
CA ASP A 334 -8.51 -6.48 16.67
C ASP A 334 -9.39 -5.86 15.56
N ARG A 335 -10.69 -6.17 15.60
CA ARG A 335 -11.68 -5.68 14.64
C ARG A 335 -11.99 -4.19 14.78
N SER A 336 -11.57 -3.54 15.87
CA SER A 336 -11.70 -2.08 16.00
C SER A 336 -10.71 -1.33 15.10
N MET A 337 -9.68 -2.00 14.56
CA MET A 337 -8.68 -1.44 13.66
C MET A 337 -9.09 -1.47 12.17
N CYS A 338 -10.34 -1.85 11.85
CA CYS A 338 -10.82 -1.95 10.47
C CYS A 338 -12.32 -1.66 10.32
N CYS A 339 -12.83 -0.67 11.04
CA CYS A 339 -14.21 -0.23 10.86
C CYS A 339 -14.41 0.46 9.52
N GLY A 340 -15.61 0.34 8.96
CA GLY A 340 -16.03 1.16 7.83
C GLY A 340 -16.15 2.62 8.24
N THR A 341 -15.98 3.55 7.30
CA THR A 341 -16.36 4.96 7.51
C THR A 341 -17.88 5.09 7.72
N PRO A 342 -18.44 6.27 8.06
CA PRO A 342 -19.87 6.41 8.32
C PRO A 342 -20.73 5.78 7.22
N PRO A 343 -21.79 5.03 7.59
CA PRO A 343 -22.39 5.01 8.93
C PRO A 343 -21.77 4.00 9.93
N ASP A 344 -20.85 3.11 9.54
CA ASP A 344 -20.40 1.99 10.39
C ASP A 344 -19.68 2.46 11.67
N CYS A 345 -18.58 3.21 11.54
CA CYS A 345 -17.86 3.72 12.70
C CYS A 345 -18.70 4.67 13.57
N GLU A 346 -19.64 5.39 12.98
CA GLU A 346 -20.53 6.31 13.68
C GLU A 346 -21.51 5.56 14.59
N TRP A 347 -22.20 4.53 14.06
CA TRP A 347 -23.08 3.69 14.87
C TRP A 347 -22.34 2.92 15.95
N LYS A 348 -21.13 2.44 15.65
CA LYS A 348 -20.27 1.79 16.64
C LYS A 348 -19.87 2.74 17.77
N ALA A 349 -19.50 3.98 17.44
CA ALA A 349 -19.18 5.01 18.43
C ALA A 349 -20.40 5.36 19.30
N GLN A 350 -21.59 5.52 18.70
CA GLN A 350 -22.85 5.74 19.44
C GLN A 350 -23.20 4.59 20.40
N ALA A 351 -22.82 3.36 20.06
CA ALA A 351 -22.99 2.18 20.90
C ALA A 351 -21.86 2.00 21.95
N GLY A 352 -20.94 2.96 22.09
CA GLY A 352 -19.80 2.88 23.01
C GLY A 352 -18.65 1.99 22.54
N ASN A 353 -18.69 1.50 21.30
CA ASN A 353 -17.66 0.66 20.69
C ASN A 353 -16.81 1.48 19.71
N VAL A 354 -16.19 2.57 20.19
CA VAL A 354 -15.38 3.46 19.36
C VAL A 354 -14.26 2.67 18.68
N CYS A 355 -14.11 2.86 17.38
CA CYS A 355 -13.10 2.16 16.58
C CYS A 355 -11.72 2.78 16.77
N VAL A 356 -10.67 1.95 16.73
CA VAL A 356 -9.28 2.41 16.65
C VAL A 356 -9.00 3.07 15.30
N ALA A 357 -9.51 2.48 14.22
CA ALA A 357 -9.32 3.01 12.88
C ALA A 357 -10.53 2.79 11.97
N SER A 358 -10.72 3.74 11.05
CA SER A 358 -11.83 3.75 10.11
C SER A 358 -11.36 4.03 8.68
N PHE A 359 -11.79 3.20 7.71
CA PHE A 359 -11.47 3.34 6.29
C PHE A 359 -12.48 2.60 5.40
N ASP A 360 -12.41 2.80 4.08
CA ASP A 360 -13.28 2.13 3.11
C ASP A 360 -12.55 0.99 2.40
N TRP A 361 -13.14 -0.21 2.42
CA TRP A 361 -12.58 -1.37 1.73
C TRP A 361 -12.49 -1.19 0.21
N SER A 362 -13.41 -0.43 -0.38
CA SER A 362 -13.54 -0.25 -1.83
C SER A 362 -12.35 0.48 -2.48
N CYS A 363 -11.66 1.33 -1.72
CA CYS A 363 -10.45 2.04 -2.19
C CYS A 363 -9.21 1.72 -1.35
N SER A 364 -9.33 0.78 -0.40
CA SER A 364 -8.24 0.35 0.49
C SER A 364 -7.67 1.48 1.37
N GLY A 365 -8.56 2.36 1.83
CA GLY A 365 -8.30 3.62 2.55
C GLY A 365 -9.60 4.43 2.61
N ILE A 366 -9.61 5.67 3.10
CA ILE A 366 -10.79 6.54 2.99
C ILE A 366 -10.89 7.04 1.54
N CYS A 367 -12.00 6.76 0.87
CA CYS A 367 -12.16 7.19 -0.51
C CYS A 367 -12.27 8.71 -0.55
N LYS A 368 -11.54 9.36 -1.47
CA LYS A 368 -11.42 10.82 -1.52
C LYS A 368 -11.00 11.40 -0.16
N SER A 369 -9.92 10.84 0.41
CA SER A 369 -9.49 11.11 1.78
C SER A 369 -9.23 12.59 2.06
N VAL A 370 -8.70 13.34 1.10
CA VAL A 370 -8.47 14.79 1.25
C VAL A 370 -9.77 15.52 1.61
N GLU A 371 -10.88 15.17 0.94
CA GLU A 371 -12.18 15.80 1.17
C GLU A 371 -12.95 15.15 2.33
N ARG A 372 -12.82 13.84 2.52
CA ARG A 372 -13.65 13.07 3.46
C ARG A 372 -13.05 12.87 4.85
N MET A 373 -11.74 13.04 5.04
CA MET A 373 -11.09 12.82 6.35
C MET A 373 -11.75 13.63 7.46
N LYS A 374 -12.06 14.91 7.21
CA LYS A 374 -12.71 15.79 8.19
C LYS A 374 -14.12 15.32 8.54
N PHE A 375 -14.90 14.88 7.55
CA PHE A 375 -16.23 14.32 7.81
C PHE A 375 -16.15 13.05 8.64
N VAL A 376 -15.27 12.11 8.27
CA VAL A 376 -15.06 10.86 9.03
C VAL A 376 -14.61 11.15 10.46
N HIS A 377 -13.66 12.09 10.63
CA HIS A 377 -13.18 12.47 11.95
C HIS A 377 -14.28 13.08 12.83
N ASN A 378 -15.13 13.94 12.27
CA ASN A 378 -16.24 14.53 13.01
C ASN A 378 -17.31 13.51 13.42
N SER A 379 -17.54 12.48 12.61
CA SER A 379 -18.55 11.45 12.87
C SER A 379 -18.04 10.32 13.77
N CYS A 380 -16.75 9.99 13.69
CA CYS A 380 -16.17 8.79 14.31
C CYS A 380 -15.03 9.07 15.29
N GLY A 381 -14.68 10.34 15.51
CA GLY A 381 -13.63 10.78 16.41
C GLY A 381 -13.96 10.54 17.87
N GLU A 382 -12.94 10.17 18.65
CA GLU A 382 -13.01 9.94 20.11
C GLU A 382 -13.01 11.23 20.97
N GLY A 383 -12.96 12.41 20.34
CA GLY A 383 -12.83 13.71 21.02
C GLY A 383 -11.39 14.05 21.44
N ASP A 384 -11.07 15.35 21.47
CA ASP A 384 -9.69 15.85 21.63
C ASP A 384 -9.01 15.45 22.95
N GLU A 385 -9.79 15.20 24.01
CA GLU A 385 -9.29 14.86 25.35
C GLU A 385 -9.03 13.35 25.54
N ALA A 386 -9.52 12.49 24.64
CA ALA A 386 -9.48 11.04 24.81
C ALA A 386 -8.04 10.52 24.98
N VAL A 387 -7.11 10.95 24.12
CA VAL A 387 -5.70 10.52 24.20
C VAL A 387 -5.00 11.00 25.48
N TRP A 388 -5.44 12.12 26.05
CA TRP A 388 -4.86 12.67 27.28
C TRP A 388 -5.37 11.97 28.54
N ASN A 389 -6.55 11.38 28.48
CA ASN A 389 -7.18 10.65 29.59
C ASN A 389 -6.80 9.17 29.64
N VAL A 390 -6.02 8.65 28.68
CA VAL A 390 -5.51 7.28 28.75
C VAL A 390 -4.42 7.17 29.82
N ASP A 391 -4.62 6.26 30.77
CA ASP A 391 -3.60 5.86 31.73
C ASP A 391 -2.64 4.87 31.06
N LEU A 392 -1.45 5.38 30.72
CA LEU A 392 -0.39 4.63 30.05
C LEU A 392 0.66 4.15 31.03
#